data_AF-A0A3N7EPK3-F1
#
_entry.id   AF-A0A3N7EPK3-F1
#
_cell.length_a   1.000
_cell.length_b   1.000
_cell.length_c   1.000
_cell.angle_alpha   90.00
_cell.angle_beta   90.00
_cell.angle_gamma   90.00
#
_symmetry.space_group_name_H-M   'P 1'
#
loop_
_entity.id
_entity.type
_entity.pdbx_description
1 polymer ?
#
loop_
_entity_poly.entity_id
_entity_poly.type
_entity_poly.pdbx_seq_one_letter_code
_entity_poly.pdbx_strand_id
1 'polypeptide(L)'
;MPAGEEKFVSIADLKGWGYSNSDIRGYLAALSILQDCYPERLGKLFIVHVPYIFMTAWKVVSPFIDRKTKNKIIFVENKKLKSTLLEDIDESQLPDVYGGKLSLVPIQDD
;
A
#
# COMPACT_ATOMS: atom_id res chain seq x y z
N MET A 1 -14.53 -5.65 -9.59
CA MET A 1 -13.46 -5.63 -10.60
C MET A 1 -14.08 -5.97 -11.95
N PRO A 2 -13.61 -5.38 -13.06
CA PRO A 2 -14.05 -5.73 -14.41
C PRO A 2 -13.92 -7.24 -14.66
N ALA A 3 -14.71 -7.79 -15.58
CA ALA A 3 -14.61 -9.19 -15.95
C ALA A 3 -13.20 -9.49 -16.49
N GLY A 4 -12.52 -10.49 -15.92
CA GLY A 4 -11.15 -10.88 -16.28
C GLY A 4 -10.04 -10.26 -15.42
N GLU A 5 -10.35 -9.27 -14.57
CA GLU A 5 -9.40 -8.71 -13.61
C GLU A 5 -9.62 -9.31 -12.22
N GLU A 6 -8.66 -10.10 -11.76
CA GLU A 6 -8.75 -10.83 -10.49
C GLU A 6 -7.90 -10.22 -9.37
N LYS A 7 -7.02 -9.28 -9.72
CA LYS A 7 -6.04 -8.68 -8.80
C LYS A 7 -6.25 -7.18 -8.64
N PHE A 8 -5.89 -6.67 -7.48
CA PHE A 8 -5.92 -5.25 -7.17
C PHE A 8 -4.53 -4.71 -6.80
N VAL A 9 -4.34 -3.43 -7.04
CA VAL A 9 -3.18 -2.66 -6.60
C VAL A 9 -3.63 -1.75 -5.46
N SER A 10 -2.79 -1.59 -4.44
CA SER A 10 -3.07 -0.70 -3.31
C SER A 10 -1.89 0.21 -3.01
N ILE A 11 -2.20 1.43 -2.57
CA ILE A 11 -1.24 2.40 -2.03
C ILE A 11 -1.49 2.51 -0.52
N ALA A 12 -0.48 2.22 0.28
CA ALA A 12 -0.45 2.46 1.71
C ALA A 12 0.43 3.67 2.00
N ASP A 13 -0.18 4.79 2.41
CA ASP A 13 0.52 6.02 2.76
C ASP A 13 0.82 6.07 4.26
N LEU A 14 2.11 6.13 4.60
CA LEU A 14 2.61 6.17 5.98
C LEU A 14 2.97 7.59 6.43
N LYS A 15 2.56 8.63 5.70
CA LYS A 15 2.73 10.02 6.12
C LYS A 15 2.06 10.24 7.48
N GLY A 16 2.85 10.69 8.46
CA GLY A 16 2.36 10.88 9.84
C GLY A 16 2.34 9.60 10.69
N TRP A 17 2.80 8.46 10.15
CA TRP A 17 2.95 7.23 10.93
C TRP A 17 4.06 7.37 11.97
N GLY A 18 3.80 6.90 13.20
CA GLY A 18 4.71 6.97 14.33
C GLY A 18 4.28 6.08 15.49
N TYR A 19 5.02 6.12 16.59
CA TYR A 19 4.81 5.22 17.73
C TYR A 19 3.38 5.30 18.31
N SER A 20 2.79 6.50 18.35
CA SER A 20 1.46 6.75 18.90
C SER A 20 0.29 6.25 18.03
N ASN A 21 0.53 5.85 16.77
CA ASN A 21 -0.50 5.35 15.86
C ASN A 21 -0.10 4.04 15.15
N SER A 22 0.87 3.31 15.73
CA SER A 22 1.38 2.05 15.18
C SER A 22 0.68 0.86 15.82
N ASP A 23 -0.38 0.36 15.18
CA ASP A 23 -0.98 -0.93 15.55
C ASP A 23 -0.44 -2.06 14.68
N ILE A 24 0.69 -2.63 15.11
CA ILE A 24 1.32 -3.78 14.46
C ILE A 24 0.37 -4.99 14.39
N ARG A 25 -0.49 -5.18 15.39
CA ARG A 25 -1.43 -6.30 15.41
C ARG A 25 -2.53 -6.11 14.37
N GLY A 26 -3.04 -4.88 14.24
CA GLY A 26 -3.99 -4.51 13.19
C GLY A 26 -3.44 -4.76 11.79
N TYR A 27 -2.18 -4.38 11.52
CA TYR A 27 -1.55 -4.65 10.21
C TYR A 27 -1.40 -6.14 9.92
N LEU A 28 -0.97 -6.93 10.91
CA LEU A 28 -0.85 -8.39 10.77
C LEU A 28 -2.22 -9.04 10.55
N ALA A 29 -3.26 -8.59 11.25
CA ALA A 29 -4.62 -9.10 11.08
C ALA A 29 -5.17 -8.75 9.69
N ALA A 30 -4.99 -7.51 9.22
CA ALA A 30 -5.40 -7.12 7.87
C ALA A 30 -4.68 -7.94 6.79
N LEU A 31 -3.37 -8.17 6.95
CA LEU A 31 -2.60 -9.03 6.06
C LEU A 31 -3.08 -10.49 6.11
N SER A 32 -3.37 -11.03 7.29
CA SER A 32 -3.93 -12.38 7.45
C SER A 32 -5.28 -12.50 6.75
N ILE A 33 -6.21 -11.56 6.97
CA ILE A 33 -7.52 -11.56 6.30
C ILE A 33 -7.35 -11.50 4.78
N LEU A 34 -6.47 -10.65 4.28
CA LEU A 34 -6.18 -10.55 2.85
C LEU A 34 -5.62 -11.86 2.28
N GLN A 35 -4.76 -12.56 3.03
CA GLN A 35 -4.14 -13.82 2.60
C GLN A 35 -5.10 -15.02 2.72
N ASP A 36 -5.86 -15.09 3.81
CA ASP A 36 -6.70 -16.23 4.18
C ASP A 36 -8.04 -16.20 3.42
N CYS A 37 -8.66 -15.03 3.31
CA CYS A 37 -9.96 -14.89 2.63
C CYS A 37 -9.84 -14.65 1.13
N TYR A 38 -8.72 -14.06 0.68
CA TYR A 38 -8.51 -13.65 -0.71
C TYR A 38 -7.12 -14.00 -1.24
N PRO A 39 -6.71 -15.28 -1.16
CA PRO A 39 -5.41 -15.72 -1.62
C PRO A 39 -5.20 -15.30 -3.09
N GLU A 40 -4.02 -14.76 -3.38
CA GLU A 40 -3.58 -14.32 -4.71
C GLU A 40 -4.26 -13.05 -5.29
N ARG A 41 -5.21 -12.40 -4.60
CA ARG A 41 -5.86 -11.18 -5.11
C ARG A 41 -5.04 -9.90 -5.01
N LEU A 42 -4.09 -9.83 -4.08
CA LEU A 42 -3.16 -8.70 -4.05
C LEU A 42 -2.21 -8.81 -5.26
N GLY A 43 -2.22 -7.82 -6.14
CA GLY A 43 -1.27 -7.68 -7.25
C GLY A 43 0.03 -7.03 -6.78
N LYS A 44 -0.06 -5.78 -6.31
CA LYS A 44 1.04 -4.99 -5.74
C LYS A 44 0.54 -4.12 -4.59
N LEU A 45 1.38 -3.93 -3.58
CA LEU A 45 1.18 -2.99 -2.47
C LEU A 45 2.31 -1.97 -2.47
N PHE A 46 2.03 -0.74 -2.89
CA PHE A 46 2.97 0.37 -2.79
C PHE A 46 2.91 0.96 -1.40
N ILE A 47 4.05 1.01 -0.70
CA ILE A 47 4.17 1.67 0.59
C ILE A 47 4.95 2.97 0.38
N VAL A 48 4.29 4.10 0.62
CA VAL A 48 4.79 5.45 0.31
C VAL A 48 5.00 6.26 1.58
N HIS A 49 5.83 7.31 1.53
CA HIS A 49 6.15 8.19 2.67
C HIS A 49 6.63 7.45 3.92
N VAL A 50 7.37 6.35 3.73
CA VAL A 50 7.81 5.48 4.82
C VAL A 50 8.80 6.21 5.72
N PRO A 51 8.49 6.41 7.02
CA PRO A 51 9.42 7.03 7.95
C PRO A 51 10.57 6.05 8.25
N TYR A 52 11.79 6.56 8.48
CA TYR A 52 12.98 5.72 8.68
C TYR A 52 12.80 4.67 9.79
N ILE A 53 12.09 5.02 10.87
CA ILE A 53 11.80 4.13 11.99
C ILE A 53 10.90 2.94 11.62
N PHE A 54 10.07 3.06 10.57
CA PHE A 54 9.23 1.95 10.09
C PHE A 54 10.07 0.76 9.65
N MET A 55 11.26 0.98 9.08
CA MET A 55 12.12 -0.13 8.63
C MET A 55 12.55 -1.04 9.77
N THR A 56 12.63 -0.51 11.00
CA THR A 56 12.87 -1.33 12.21
C THR A 56 11.66 -2.21 12.52
N ALA A 57 10.45 -1.64 12.50
CA ALA A 57 9.22 -2.41 12.69
C ALA A 57 9.05 -3.47 11.59
N TRP A 58 9.34 -3.13 10.34
CA TRP A 58 9.29 -4.06 9.21
C TRP A 58 10.23 -5.26 9.39
N LYS A 59 11.43 -5.06 9.91
CA LYS A 59 12.34 -6.18 10.23
C LYS A 59 11.75 -7.16 11.25
N VAL A 60 10.94 -6.68 12.19
CA VAL A 60 10.27 -7.50 13.20
C VAL A 60 9.04 -8.22 12.62
N VAL A 61 8.28 -7.54 11.76
CA VAL A 61 7.00 -8.05 11.21
C VAL A 61 7.21 -8.93 9.99
N SER A 62 8.17 -8.59 9.13
CA SER A 62 8.38 -9.27 7.85
C SER A 62 8.60 -10.78 7.98
N PRO A 63 9.28 -11.36 8.99
CA PRO A 63 9.42 -12.83 9.11
C PRO A 63 8.08 -13.58 9.13
N PHE A 64 7.01 -12.94 9.61
CA PHE A 64 5.66 -13.52 9.68
C PHE A 64 4.88 -13.42 8.37
N ILE A 65 5.43 -12.73 7.36
CA ILE A 65 4.82 -12.56 6.03
C ILE A 65 5.46 -13.55 5.07
N ASP A 66 4.64 -14.29 4.33
CA ASP A 66 5.10 -15.24 3.32
C ASP A 66 5.87 -14.56 2.18
N ARG A 67 6.70 -15.33 1.48
CA ARG A 67 7.57 -14.82 0.41
C ARG A 67 6.81 -14.26 -0.79
N LYS A 68 5.65 -14.84 -1.16
CA LYS A 68 4.86 -14.34 -2.29
C LYS A 68 4.30 -12.96 -1.96
N THR A 69 3.81 -12.75 -0.73
CA THR A 69 3.30 -11.45 -0.30
C THR A 69 4.42 -10.41 -0.20
N LYS A 70 5.60 -10.77 0.34
CA LYS A 70 6.76 -9.86 0.36
C LYS A 70 7.15 -9.36 -1.03
N ASN A 71 7.13 -10.23 -2.04
CA ASN A 71 7.48 -9.86 -3.41
C ASN A 71 6.49 -8.86 -4.05
N LYS A 72 5.29 -8.73 -3.49
CA LYS A 72 4.27 -7.78 -3.94
C LYS A 72 4.39 -6.41 -3.26
N ILE A 73 5.17 -6.32 -2.18
CA ILE A 73 5.32 -5.09 -1.40
C ILE A 73 6.46 -4.27 -1.97
N ILE A 74 6.14 -3.06 -2.43
CA ILE A 74 7.08 -2.13 -3.06
C ILE A 74 7.22 -0.91 -2.16
N PHE A 75 8.40 -0.75 -1.57
CA PHE A 75 8.75 0.48 -0.84
C PHE A 75 9.15 1.55 -1.83
N VAL A 76 8.37 2.63 -1.90
CA VAL A 76 8.57 3.69 -2.89
C VAL A 76 9.40 4.82 -2.28
N GLU A 77 10.52 5.15 -2.93
CA GLU A 77 11.31 6.33 -2.56
C GLU A 77 10.51 7.61 -2.83
N ASN A 78 10.45 8.54 -1.85
CA ASN A 78 9.72 9.81 -2.01
C ASN A 78 10.11 10.59 -3.27
N LYS A 79 11.39 10.55 -3.67
CA LYS A 79 11.89 11.23 -4.88
C LYS A 79 11.38 10.62 -6.19
N LYS A 80 10.95 9.36 -6.16
CA LYS A 80 10.46 8.59 -7.31
C LYS A 80 8.98 8.25 -7.20
N LEU A 81 8.26 8.84 -6.24
CA LEU A 81 6.88 8.51 -5.91
C LEU A 81 5.97 8.48 -7.14
N LYS A 82 5.87 9.60 -7.84
CA LYS A 82 5.05 9.72 -9.05
C LYS A 82 5.51 8.73 -10.13
N SER A 83 6.80 8.70 -10.45
CA SER A 83 7.30 7.85 -11.54
C SER A 83 7.04 6.37 -11.30
N THR A 84 7.22 5.89 -10.06
CA THR A 84 7.01 4.47 -9.73
C THR A 84 5.52 4.11 -9.72
N LEU A 85 4.64 4.98 -9.22
CA LEU A 85 3.20 4.70 -9.23
C LEU A 85 2.63 4.66 -10.65
N LEU A 86 3.14 5.52 -11.54
CA LEU A 86 2.71 5.56 -12.95
C LEU A 86 3.16 4.36 -13.79
N GLU A 87 4.03 3.49 -13.28
CA GLU A 87 4.38 2.22 -13.95
C GLU A 87 3.19 1.25 -13.98
N ASP A 88 2.28 1.33 -13.00
CA ASP A 88 1.14 0.43 -12.83
C ASP A 88 -0.21 1.14 -12.77
N ILE A 89 -0.24 2.44 -12.53
CA ILE A 89 -1.47 3.23 -12.34
C ILE A 89 -1.51 4.32 -13.40
N ASP A 90 -2.54 4.32 -14.23
CA ASP A 90 -2.75 5.39 -15.22
C ASP A 90 -2.82 6.77 -14.53
N GLU A 91 -2.23 7.79 -15.14
CA GLU A 91 -2.16 9.13 -14.54
C GLU A 91 -3.54 9.72 -14.24
N SER A 92 -4.57 9.40 -15.04
CA SER A 92 -5.95 9.84 -14.81
C SER A 92 -6.62 9.16 -13.62
N GLN A 93 -6.10 8.01 -13.18
CA GLN A 93 -6.60 7.23 -12.04
C GLN A 93 -5.77 7.44 -10.77
N LEU A 94 -4.59 8.06 -10.89
CA LEU A 94 -3.74 8.37 -9.75
C LEU A 94 -4.21 9.68 -9.09
N PRO A 95 -4.45 9.70 -7.76
CA PRO A 95 -4.76 10.93 -7.04
C PRO A 95 -3.69 12.02 -7.21
N ASP A 96 -4.15 13.28 -7.25
CA ASP A 96 -3.31 14.47 -7.33
C ASP A 96 -2.28 14.57 -6.19
N VAL A 97 -2.64 14.13 -4.98
CA VAL A 97 -1.73 14.05 -3.82
C VAL A 97 -0.51 13.15 -4.05
N TYR A 98 -0.58 12.24 -5.02
CA TYR A 98 0.53 11.38 -5.46
C TYR A 98 1.11 11.80 -6.82
N GLY A 99 0.67 12.94 -7.36
CA GLY A 99 1.15 13.52 -8.61
C GLY A 99 0.38 13.10 -9.87
N GLY A 100 -0.80 12.49 -9.72
CA GLY A 100 -1.69 12.18 -10.84
C GLY A 100 -2.69 13.31 -11.15
N LYS A 101 -3.78 12.96 -11.84
CA LYS A 101 -4.84 13.89 -12.29
C LYS A 101 -6.21 13.63 -11.65
N LEU A 102 -6.35 12.57 -10.86
CA LEU A 102 -7.60 12.25 -10.19
C LEU A 102 -7.78 13.21 -9.00
N SER A 103 -8.85 14.02 -9.04
CA SER A 103 -9.25 14.83 -7.89
C SER A 103 -10.01 13.94 -6.89
N LEU A 104 -9.54 13.89 -5.64
CA LEU A 104 -10.22 13.15 -4.59
C LEU A 104 -11.49 13.89 -4.17
N VAL A 105 -12.62 13.20 -4.26
CA VAL A 105 -13.91 13.68 -3.72
C VAL A 105 -14.18 12.92 -2.42
N PRO A 106 -14.46 13.60 -1.29
CA PRO A 106 -14.87 12.95 -0.06
C PRO A 106 -16.09 12.04 -0.29
N ILE A 107 -16.10 10.86 0.33
CA ILE A 107 -17.21 9.91 0.21
C ILE A 107 -18.43 10.36 1.04
N GLN A 108 -18.21 11.19 2.06
CA GLN A 108 -19.22 11.84 2.87
C GLN A 108 -18.81 13.31 3.02
N ASP A 109 -19.72 14.23 2.67
CA ASP A 109 -19.65 15.61 3.14
C ASP A 109 -19.97 15.59 4.64
N ASP A 110 -19.13 16.23 5.46
CA ASP A 110 -19.19 16.22 6.93
C ASP A 110 -20.59 16.46 7.53
#